data_AF-A0A125BDC3-F1
#
_entry.id   AF-A0A125BDC3-F1
#
_cell.length_a   1.000
_cell.length_b   1.000
_cell.length_c   1.000
_cell.angle_alpha   90.00
_cell.angle_beta   90.00
_cell.angle_gamma   90.00
#
_symmetry.space_group_name_H-M   'P 1'
#
loop_
_entity.id
_entity.type
_entity.pdbx_description
1 polymer ?
#
loop_
_entity_poly.entity_id
_entity_poly.type
_entity_poly.pdbx_seq_one_letter_code
_entity_poly.pdbx_strand_id
1 'polypeptide(L)'
;MNEAFERRALLLHLGSVMRTLSCLLESERDDATIGALIATRPMLADLPLLEHVFDHMTVREFASAVLHAFCLWPQQLLDAELDRDALAAPICAKLFAGNPRGWTRYTAALSADVPWFGGGIQPAQTLHESAERDEQADPVAKTA
;
A
#
# COMPACT_ATOMS: atom_id res chain seq x y z
N MET A 1 -1.20 -26.33 -10.25
CA MET A 1 -2.62 -26.45 -10.70
C MET A 1 -3.53 -25.36 -10.13
N ASN A 2 -3.06 -24.45 -9.26
CA ASN A 2 -3.88 -23.37 -8.68
C ASN A 2 -3.67 -21.98 -9.30
N GLU A 3 -2.68 -21.80 -10.17
CA GLU A 3 -2.29 -20.46 -10.65
C GLU A 3 -3.43 -19.71 -11.38
N ALA A 4 -4.27 -20.42 -12.13
CA ALA A 4 -5.45 -19.80 -12.76
C ALA A 4 -6.48 -19.31 -11.73
N PHE A 5 -6.67 -20.03 -10.62
CA PHE A 5 -7.55 -19.60 -9.53
C PHE A 5 -6.95 -18.43 -8.74
N GLU A 6 -5.63 -18.47 -8.51
CA GLU A 6 -4.87 -17.40 -7.86
C GLU A 6 -4.94 -16.12 -8.70
N ARG A 7 -4.68 -16.19 -10.00
CA ARG A 7 -4.82 -15.06 -10.94
C ARG A 7 -6.24 -14.49 -10.95
N ARG A 8 -7.25 -15.37 -10.96
CA ARG A 8 -8.66 -14.95 -10.85
C ARG A 8 -8.92 -14.21 -9.55
N ALA A 9 -8.41 -14.70 -8.41
CA ALA A 9 -8.57 -14.04 -7.13
C ALA A 9 -7.91 -12.64 -7.13
N LEU A 10 -6.71 -12.50 -7.69
CA LEU A 10 -6.02 -11.22 -7.84
C LEU A 10 -6.78 -10.25 -8.76
N LEU A 11 -7.34 -10.73 -9.88
CA LEU A 11 -8.18 -9.91 -10.76
C LEU A 11 -9.46 -9.44 -10.06
N LEU A 12 -10.10 -10.30 -9.26
CA LEU A 12 -11.26 -9.91 -8.46
C LEU A 12 -10.89 -8.89 -7.39
N HIS A 13 -9.73 -9.07 -6.75
CA HIS A 13 -9.20 -8.12 -5.78
C HIS A 13 -8.97 -6.74 -6.43
N LEU A 14 -8.34 -6.70 -7.61
CA LEU A 14 -8.15 -5.47 -8.38
C LEU A 14 -9.48 -4.76 -8.67
N GLY A 15 -10.50 -5.51 -9.13
CA GLY A 15 -11.82 -4.95 -9.39
C GLY A 15 -12.48 -4.37 -8.14
N SER A 16 -12.29 -5.00 -6.98
CA SER A 16 -12.77 -4.49 -5.69
C SER A 16 -12.06 -3.17 -5.31
N VAL A 17 -10.73 -3.12 -5.43
CA VAL A 17 -9.92 -1.92 -5.13
C VAL A 17 -10.31 -0.76 -6.04
N MET A 18 -10.48 -0.99 -7.34
CA MET A 18 -10.91 0.06 -8.28
C MET A 18 -12.32 0.58 -7.98
N ARG A 19 -13.24 -0.30 -7.57
CA ARG A 19 -14.59 0.11 -7.15
C ARG A 19 -14.54 1.00 -5.93
N THR A 20 -13.77 0.61 -4.91
CA THR A 20 -13.54 1.42 -3.72
C THR A 20 -13.01 2.80 -4.09
N LEU A 21 -11.99 2.84 -4.94
CA LEU A 21 -11.40 4.09 -5.39
C LEU A 21 -12.42 5.00 -6.08
N SER A 22 -13.27 4.44 -6.96
CA SER A 22 -14.36 5.20 -7.60
C SER A 22 -15.32 5.80 -6.56
N CYS A 23 -15.75 5.01 -5.58
CA CYS A 23 -16.64 5.48 -4.52
C CYS A 23 -16.00 6.57 -3.65
N LEU A 24 -14.69 6.48 -3.38
CA LEU A 24 -13.94 7.49 -2.63
C LEU A 24 -13.88 8.81 -3.42
N LEU A 25 -13.51 8.75 -4.70
CA LEU A 25 -13.37 9.92 -5.57
C LEU A 25 -14.69 10.62 -5.85
N GLU A 26 -15.79 9.89 -6.01
CA GLU A 26 -17.15 10.47 -6.12
C GLU A 26 -17.59 11.21 -4.86
N SER A 27 -16.95 10.90 -3.73
CA SER A 27 -17.22 11.50 -2.42
C SER A 27 -16.34 12.72 -2.13
N GLU A 28 -15.34 13.02 -2.95
CA GLU A 28 -14.50 14.20 -2.80
C GLU A 28 -15.30 15.47 -3.05
N ARG A 29 -15.46 16.28 -2.00
CA ARG A 29 -15.75 17.71 -2.11
C ARG A 29 -14.73 18.61 -1.40
N ASP A 30 -13.91 18.05 -0.51
CA ASP A 30 -12.88 18.73 0.26
C ASP A 30 -11.72 17.75 0.46
N ASP A 31 -10.50 18.22 0.74
CA ASP A 31 -9.26 17.45 1.02
C ASP A 31 -9.36 16.58 2.30
N ALA A 32 -10.47 15.87 2.47
CA ALA A 32 -10.79 15.05 3.61
C ALA A 32 -9.83 13.88 3.71
N THR A 33 -9.46 13.55 4.94
CA THR A 33 -8.67 12.35 5.20
C THR A 33 -9.54 11.11 5.10
N ILE A 34 -8.90 9.97 4.83
CA ILE A 34 -9.58 8.68 4.81
C ILE A 34 -10.28 8.37 6.14
N GLY A 35 -9.67 8.71 7.28
CA GLY A 35 -10.27 8.49 8.59
C GLY A 35 -11.60 9.24 8.77
N ALA A 36 -11.69 10.49 8.30
CA ALA A 36 -12.92 11.26 8.32
C ALA A 36 -14.00 10.67 7.38
N LEU A 37 -13.58 10.09 6.26
CA LEU A 37 -14.48 9.46 5.29
C LEU A 37 -15.03 8.12 5.80
N ILE A 38 -14.21 7.31 6.47
CA ILE A 38 -14.64 6.04 7.09
C ILE A 38 -15.64 6.31 8.22
N ALA A 39 -15.39 7.34 9.05
CA ALA A 39 -16.30 7.74 10.12
C ALA A 39 -17.70 8.13 9.61
N THR A 40 -17.78 8.68 8.38
CA THR A 40 -19.05 9.06 7.74
C THR A 40 -19.65 7.94 6.89
N ARG A 41 -18.85 6.95 6.47
CA ARG A 41 -19.27 5.81 5.65
C ARG A 41 -18.62 4.50 6.12
N PRO A 42 -19.23 3.83 7.13
CA PRO A 42 -18.68 2.61 7.72
C PRO A 42 -18.49 1.44 6.74
N MET A 43 -19.25 1.43 5.65
CA MET A 43 -19.13 0.47 4.55
C MET A 43 -17.79 0.53 3.79
N LEU A 44 -16.95 1.55 4.04
CA LEU A 44 -15.57 1.59 3.57
C LEU A 44 -14.61 0.84 4.51
N ALA A 45 -14.98 0.59 5.77
CA ALA A 45 -14.13 -0.10 6.74
C ALA A 45 -13.88 -1.58 6.40
N ASP A 46 -14.69 -2.18 5.52
CA ASP A 46 -14.55 -3.57 5.10
C ASP A 46 -13.37 -3.82 4.15
N LEU A 47 -12.64 -2.77 3.76
CA LEU A 47 -11.42 -2.92 2.98
C LEU A 47 -10.21 -3.08 3.91
N PRO A 48 -9.57 -4.26 3.94
CA PRO A 48 -8.37 -4.48 4.76
C PRO A 48 -7.21 -3.53 4.41
N LEU A 49 -7.29 -2.86 3.25
CA LEU A 49 -6.39 -1.78 2.82
C LEU A 49 -6.43 -0.53 3.70
N LEU A 50 -7.51 -0.31 4.46
CA LEU A 50 -7.77 0.95 5.16
C LEU A 50 -7.47 0.90 6.65
N GLU A 51 -7.24 -0.28 7.23
CA GLU A 51 -7.42 -0.44 8.66
C GLU A 51 -6.32 0.21 9.50
N HIS A 52 -5.08 0.36 9.01
CA HIS A 52 -3.96 0.88 9.81
C HIS A 52 -3.05 1.90 9.13
N VAL A 53 -3.16 2.18 7.82
CA VAL A 53 -2.12 2.94 7.09
C VAL A 53 -2.48 4.39 6.76
N PHE A 54 -3.74 4.82 6.94
CA PHE A 54 -4.21 6.00 6.18
C PHE A 54 -5.10 7.01 6.91
N ASP A 55 -5.25 6.98 8.24
CA ASP A 55 -6.11 7.95 8.95
C ASP A 55 -5.80 9.42 8.63
N HIS A 56 -4.53 9.72 8.30
CA HIS A 56 -4.04 11.06 8.00
C HIS A 56 -3.84 11.34 6.51
N MET A 57 -3.93 10.35 5.64
CA MET A 57 -3.74 10.54 4.19
C MET A 57 -5.04 11.08 3.57
N THR A 58 -4.89 12.04 2.66
CA THR A 58 -6.02 12.57 1.87
C THR A 58 -6.53 11.54 0.88
N VAL A 59 -7.80 11.66 0.47
CA VAL A 59 -8.38 10.82 -0.59
C VAL A 59 -7.54 10.87 -1.88
N ARG A 60 -7.03 12.06 -2.26
CA ARG A 60 -6.14 12.26 -3.41
C ARG A 60 -4.83 11.48 -3.32
N GLU A 61 -4.14 11.55 -2.18
CA GLU A 61 -2.87 10.84 -1.99
C GLU A 61 -3.08 9.32 -2.02
N PHE A 62 -4.15 8.83 -1.41
CA PHE A 62 -4.50 7.42 -1.45
C PHE A 62 -4.85 6.97 -2.88
N ALA A 63 -5.63 7.77 -3.60
CA ALA A 63 -5.95 7.50 -4.99
C ALA A 63 -4.71 7.37 -5.85
N SER A 64 -3.76 8.30 -5.70
CA SER A 64 -2.46 8.22 -6.38
C SER A 64 -1.71 6.95 -6.00
N ALA A 65 -1.59 6.64 -4.71
CA ALA A 65 -0.87 5.46 -4.23
C ALA A 65 -1.47 4.15 -4.77
N VAL A 66 -2.80 4.01 -4.76
CA VAL A 66 -3.52 2.86 -5.32
C VAL A 66 -3.30 2.74 -6.82
N LEU A 67 -3.47 3.81 -7.58
CA LEU A 67 -3.26 3.78 -9.03
C LEU A 67 -1.83 3.38 -9.37
N HIS A 68 -0.83 3.92 -8.67
CA HIS A 68 0.57 3.55 -8.88
C HIS A 68 0.89 2.11 -8.47
N ALA A 69 0.25 1.59 -7.42
CA ALA A 69 0.49 0.23 -6.94
C ALA A 69 -0.09 -0.84 -7.88
N PHE A 70 -1.24 -0.56 -8.48
CA PHE A 70 -2.02 -1.56 -9.22
C PHE A 70 -2.03 -1.37 -10.75
N CYS A 71 -1.47 -0.29 -11.30
CA CYS A 71 -1.60 0.02 -12.74
C CYS A 71 -1.04 -1.06 -13.69
N LEU A 72 -0.04 -1.83 -13.25
CA LEU A 72 0.59 -2.89 -14.06
C LEU A 72 -0.07 -4.26 -13.90
N TRP A 73 -0.93 -4.45 -12.89
CA TRP A 73 -1.58 -5.74 -12.64
C TRP A 73 -2.35 -6.31 -13.84
N PRO A 74 -3.13 -5.52 -14.62
CA PRO A 74 -3.84 -6.07 -15.78
C PRO A 74 -2.94 -6.74 -16.81
N GLN A 75 -1.71 -6.25 -16.97
CA GLN A 75 -0.72 -6.84 -17.88
C GLN A 75 -0.01 -8.02 -17.20
N GLN A 76 0.53 -7.80 -15.99
CA GLN A 76 1.33 -8.79 -15.26
C GLN A 76 0.56 -10.08 -14.93
N LEU A 77 -0.75 -9.98 -14.66
CA LEU A 77 -1.58 -11.16 -14.38
C LEU A 77 -1.86 -12.03 -15.63
N LEU A 78 -1.64 -11.48 -16.83
CA LEU A 78 -1.81 -12.16 -18.11
C LEU A 78 -0.50 -12.72 -18.67
N ASP A 79 0.64 -12.40 -18.05
CA ASP A 79 1.94 -12.90 -18.48
C ASP A 79 2.00 -14.44 -18.40
N ALA A 80 2.85 -15.03 -19.27
CA ALA A 80 3.02 -16.47 -19.33
C ALA A 80 3.54 -17.03 -18.00
N GLU A 81 4.46 -16.30 -17.37
CA GLU A 81 4.99 -16.59 -16.05
C GLU A 81 4.68 -15.41 -15.12
N LEU A 82 4.25 -15.72 -13.89
CA LEU A 82 3.85 -14.71 -12.94
C LEU A 82 5.04 -14.20 -12.14
N ASP A 83 5.38 -12.92 -12.31
CA ASP A 83 6.32 -12.24 -11.41
C ASP A 83 5.59 -11.83 -10.13
N ARG A 84 5.70 -12.70 -9.12
CA ARG A 84 5.02 -12.56 -7.82
C ARG A 84 5.48 -11.33 -7.06
N ASP A 85 6.76 -10.98 -7.18
CA ASP A 85 7.34 -9.84 -6.48
C ASP A 85 6.94 -8.54 -7.17
N ALA A 86 6.91 -8.52 -8.50
CA ALA A 86 6.44 -7.36 -9.26
C ALA A 86 4.96 -7.03 -9.01
N LEU A 87 4.15 -8.02 -8.62
CA LEU A 87 2.75 -7.80 -8.21
C LEU A 87 2.63 -7.22 -6.79
N ALA A 88 3.46 -7.69 -5.85
CA ALA A 88 3.32 -7.40 -4.43
C ALA A 88 4.18 -6.22 -3.94
N ALA A 89 5.37 -6.02 -4.50
CA ALA A 89 6.32 -4.99 -4.06
C ALA A 89 5.80 -3.55 -4.24
N PRO A 90 5.15 -3.18 -5.38
CA PRO A 90 4.59 -1.84 -5.52
C PRO A 90 3.51 -1.54 -4.48
N ILE A 91 2.69 -2.52 -4.14
CA ILE A 91 1.65 -2.40 -3.10
C ILE A 91 2.30 -2.19 -1.74
N CYS A 92 3.28 -3.03 -1.38
CA CYS A 92 3.98 -2.90 -0.11
C CYS A 92 4.64 -1.52 0.04
N ALA A 93 5.32 -1.04 -1.01
CA ALA A 93 6.04 0.23 -0.99
C ALA A 93 5.10 1.45 -1.02
N LYS A 94 4.03 1.43 -1.81
CA LYS A 94 3.13 2.59 -1.97
C LYS A 94 2.06 2.66 -0.89
N LEU A 95 1.60 1.50 -0.41
CA LEU A 95 0.44 1.44 0.46
C LEU A 95 0.77 1.03 1.90
N PHE A 96 1.96 0.47 2.16
CA PHE A 96 2.32 -0.04 3.48
C PHE A 96 3.68 0.43 3.99
N ALA A 97 4.31 1.42 3.35
CA ALA A 97 5.55 2.02 3.87
C ALA A 97 5.37 2.51 5.32
N GLY A 98 6.28 2.12 6.20
CA GLY A 98 6.17 2.42 7.64
C GLY A 98 5.11 1.60 8.40
N ASN A 99 4.37 0.70 7.75
CA ASN A 99 3.30 -0.07 8.36
C ASN A 99 3.43 -1.59 8.15
N PRO A 100 4.37 -2.26 8.85
CA PRO A 100 4.55 -3.71 8.79
C PRO A 100 3.34 -4.51 9.27
N ARG A 101 2.56 -3.97 10.21
CA ARG A 101 1.34 -4.63 10.72
C ARG A 101 0.23 -4.64 9.67
N GLY A 102 0.01 -3.51 9.01
CA GLY A 102 -0.94 -3.38 7.90
C GLY A 102 -0.59 -4.32 6.75
N TRP A 103 0.69 -4.37 6.36
CA TRP A 103 1.17 -5.31 5.34
C TRP A 103 0.86 -6.76 5.70
N THR A 104 1.21 -7.17 6.93
CA THR A 104 0.99 -8.55 7.40
C THR A 104 -0.50 -8.93 7.38
N ARG A 105 -1.38 -8.02 7.78
CA ARG A 105 -2.84 -8.28 7.77
C ARG A 105 -3.38 -8.37 6.33
N TYR A 106 -2.90 -7.51 5.44
CA TYR A 106 -3.29 -7.51 4.04
C TYR A 106 -2.87 -8.80 3.32
N THR A 107 -1.60 -9.24 3.50
CA THR A 107 -1.13 -10.50 2.91
C THR A 107 -1.83 -11.71 3.52
N ALA A 108 -2.12 -11.69 4.83
CA ALA A 108 -2.89 -12.76 5.47
C ALA A 108 -4.31 -12.88 4.88
N ALA A 109 -4.99 -11.77 4.62
CA ALA A 109 -6.31 -11.78 3.99
C ALA A 109 -6.27 -12.39 2.57
N LEU A 110 -5.24 -12.08 1.78
CA LEU A 110 -5.07 -12.64 0.44
C LEU A 110 -4.55 -14.09 0.45
N SER A 111 -3.85 -14.52 1.51
CA SER A 111 -3.23 -15.85 1.58
C SER A 111 -4.23 -17.02 1.53
N ALA A 112 -5.50 -16.76 1.83
CA ALA A 112 -6.57 -17.76 1.72
C ALA A 112 -6.77 -18.23 0.26
N ASP A 113 -6.69 -17.29 -0.69
CA ASP A 113 -6.87 -17.57 -2.12
C ASP A 113 -5.54 -17.58 -2.89
N VAL A 114 -4.52 -16.88 -2.37
CA VAL A 114 -3.21 -16.67 -3.01
C VAL A 114 -2.08 -16.86 -1.98
N PRO A 115 -1.72 -18.11 -1.64
CA PRO A 115 -0.84 -18.40 -0.49
C PRO A 115 0.58 -17.82 -0.58
N TRP A 116 1.05 -17.54 -1.79
CA TRP A 116 2.40 -16.99 -2.03
C TRP A 116 2.46 -15.46 -1.97
N PHE A 117 1.32 -14.77 -1.92
CA PHE A 117 1.26 -13.33 -2.10
C PHE A 117 2.03 -12.59 -0.99
N GLY A 118 3.00 -11.77 -1.39
CA GLY A 118 3.81 -10.98 -0.47
C GLY A 118 4.82 -11.76 0.37
N GLY A 119 5.04 -13.04 0.10
CA GLY A 119 6.04 -13.86 0.80
C GLY A 119 7.44 -13.27 0.67
N GLY A 120 8.12 -13.03 1.80
CA GLY A 120 9.48 -12.48 1.82
C GLY A 120 9.59 -10.97 1.61
N ILE A 121 8.49 -10.28 1.29
CA ILE A 121 8.46 -8.81 1.16
C ILE A 121 8.16 -8.19 2.52
N GLN A 122 8.91 -7.15 2.87
CA GLN A 122 8.69 -6.35 4.07
C GLN A 122 8.60 -4.87 3.68
N PRO A 123 7.68 -4.10 4.28
CA PRO A 123 7.63 -2.68 4.00
C PRO A 123 8.90 -2.02 4.53
N ALA A 124 9.43 -1.10 3.74
CA ALA A 124 10.50 -0.23 4.20
C ALA A 124 10.03 0.47 5.48
N GLN A 125 10.88 0.47 6.50
CA GLN A 125 10.70 1.39 7.61
C GLN A 125 10.76 2.80 7.01
N THR A 126 9.80 3.67 7.34
CA THR A 126 9.94 5.10 7.08
C THR A 126 11.09 5.57 7.96
N LEU A 127 12.31 5.42 7.44
CA LEU A 127 13.45 6.13 7.94
C LEU A 127 13.14 7.59 7.68
N HIS A 128 12.62 8.25 8.70
CA HIS A 128 12.87 9.68 8.88
C HIS A 128 14.37 9.81 9.19
N GLU A 129 15.23 9.46 8.23
CA GLU A 129 16.67 9.66 8.36
C GLU A 129 16.99 11.10 8.00
N SER A 130 17.12 11.88 9.05
CA SER A 130 18.29 12.74 9.24
C SER A 130 18.43 13.89 8.24
N ALA A 131 17.54 14.88 8.32
CA ALA A 131 17.86 16.25 7.90
C ALA A 131 18.76 16.99 8.91
N GLU A 132 19.20 16.35 10.01
CA GLU A 132 20.00 16.99 11.06
C GLU A 132 21.17 16.10 11.47
N ARG A 133 22.13 15.89 10.57
CA ARG A 133 23.45 15.37 10.98
C ARG A 133 24.66 16.00 10.27
N ASP A 134 24.46 17.14 9.61
CA ASP A 134 25.52 17.86 8.89
C ASP A 134 25.84 19.25 9.50
N GLU A 135 25.45 19.51 10.76
CA GLU A 135 25.83 20.76 11.46
C GLU A 135 26.47 20.51 12.84
N GLN A 136 27.26 19.44 13.00
CA GLN A 136 28.06 19.28 14.22
C GLN A 136 29.35 18.46 14.04
N ALA A 137 30.27 18.95 13.21
CA ALA A 137 31.71 18.73 13.34
C ALA A 137 32.39 19.96 12.70
N ASP A 138 33.00 20.88 13.43
CA ASP A 138 34.19 20.63 14.24
C ASP A 138 34.45 21.81 15.22
N PRO A 139 34.68 21.57 16.53
CA PRO A 139 35.22 22.56 17.46
C PRO A 139 36.75 22.45 17.57
N VAL A 140 37.42 23.58 17.30
CA VAL A 140 38.68 24.06 17.90
C VAL A 140 39.51 23.02 18.69
N ALA A 141 40.66 22.60 18.13
CA ALA A 141 41.78 22.07 18.89
C ALA A 141 42.94 23.07 18.90
N LYS A 142 43.15 23.67 20.08
CA LYS A 142 44.33 24.44 20.48
C LYS A 142 45.36 23.49 21.09
N THR A 143 46.65 23.81 20.89
CA THR A 143 47.84 23.46 21.71
C THR A 143 48.77 22.36 21.18
N ALA A 144 49.88 22.78 20.54
CA ALA A 144 51.26 22.57 21.03
C ALA A 144 52.24 23.38 20.15
#